data_AF-A0A1F9CGB5-F1
#
_entry.id   AF-A0A1F9CGB5-F1
#
_cell.length_a   1.000
_cell.length_b   1.000
_cell.length_c   1.000
_cell.angle_alpha   90.00
_cell.angle_beta   90.00
_cell.angle_gamma   90.00
#
_symmetry.space_group_name_H-M   'P 1'
#
loop_
_entity.id
_entity.type
_entity.pdbx_description
1 polymer ?
#
loop_
_entity_poly.entity_id
_entity_poly.type
_entity_poly.pdbx_seq_one_letter_code
_entity_poly.pdbx_strand_id
1 'polypeptide(L)' 'MTLSLQELKKRIKGTQGRFDLLNLKDDLEGFIRGPQFMELAENERDQALDLLADVLTKVDGCKGCDPLRTILGR' A
#
# COMPACT_ATOMS: atom_id res chain seq x y z
N MET A 1 9.69 -14.27 0.59
CA MET A 1 9.12 -13.89 1.91
C MET A 1 7.63 -13.72 1.70
N THR A 2 6.80 -14.56 2.31
CA THR A 2 5.34 -14.46 2.22
C THR A 2 4.85 -13.43 3.23
N LEU A 3 4.61 -12.20 2.77
CA LEU A 3 4.08 -11.13 3.61
C LEU A 3 2.62 -11.44 3.97
N SER A 4 2.32 -11.44 5.26
CA SER A 4 0.95 -11.64 5.77
C SER A 4 0.17 -10.33 5.73
N LEU A 5 -1.17 -10.40 5.64
CA LEU A 5 -2.06 -9.23 5.65
C LEU A 5 -1.78 -8.28 6.82
N GLN A 6 -1.45 -8.83 8.00
CA GLN A 6 -1.08 -8.04 9.18
C GLN A 6 0.21 -7.25 9.02
N GLU A 7 1.21 -7.79 8.30
CA GLU A 7 2.46 -7.08 8.01
C GLU A 7 2.22 -5.93 7.02
N LEU A 8 1.38 -6.17 6.00
CA LEU A 8 0.97 -5.14 5.05
C LEU A 8 0.24 -3.99 5.77
N LYS A 9 -0.70 -4.31 6.68
CA LYS A 9 -1.38 -3.32 7.52
C LYS A 9 -0.41 -2.51 8.39
N LYS A 10 0.60 -3.14 8.98
CA LYS A 10 1.63 -2.44 9.78
C LYS A 10 2.46 -1.50 8.93
N ARG A 11 2.85 -1.91 7.71
CA ARG A 11 3.58 -1.05 6.78
C ARG A 11 2.75 0.17 6.39
N ILE A 12 1.46 0.03 6.08
CA ILE A 12 0.57 1.15 5.72
C ILE A 12 0.55 2.23 6.82
N LYS A 13 0.53 1.84 8.10
CA LYS A 13 0.56 2.79 9.23
C LYS A 13 1.91 3.51 9.40
N GLY A 14 3.02 2.90 8.98
CA GLY A 14 4.36 3.50 9.06
C GLY A 14 4.80 4.23 7.78
N THR A 15 4.03 4.12 6.70
CA THR A 15 4.42 4.59 5.38
C THR A 15 3.97 6.04 5.16
N GLN A 16 4.91 6.99 5.15
CA GLN A 16 4.66 8.40 4.80
C GLN A 16 5.23 8.81 3.43
N GLY A 17 6.08 7.98 2.82
CA GLY A 17 6.74 8.28 1.55
C GLY A 17 5.95 7.80 0.32
N ARG A 18 5.97 8.57 -0.77
CA ARG A 18 5.37 8.16 -2.07
C ARG A 18 6.00 6.88 -2.61
N PHE A 19 7.31 6.69 -2.46
CA PHE A 19 8.01 5.48 -2.87
C PHE A 19 7.57 4.26 -2.06
N ASP A 20 7.44 4.40 -0.74
CA ASP A 20 6.92 3.35 0.12
C ASP A 20 5.45 3.02 -0.21
N LEU A 21 4.60 4.02 -0.52
CA LEU A 21 3.23 3.77 -0.97
C LEU A 21 3.18 3.00 -2.31
N LEU A 22 4.08 3.32 -3.25
CA LEU A 22 4.18 2.61 -4.53
C LEU A 22 4.69 1.18 -4.35
N ASN A 23 5.70 0.96 -3.50
CA ASN A 23 6.17 -0.39 -3.16
C ASN A 23 5.06 -1.21 -2.47
N LEU A 24 4.31 -0.58 -1.59
CA LEU A 24 3.22 -1.22 -0.85
C LEU A 24 2.03 -1.57 -1.74
N LYS A 25 1.75 -0.73 -2.74
CA LYS A 25 0.81 -1.04 -3.82
C LYS A 25 1.27 -2.28 -4.58
N ASP A 26 2.54 -2.35 -4.98
CA ASP A 26 3.09 -3.49 -5.73
C ASP A 26 3.05 -4.78 -4.90
N ASP A 27 3.43 -4.71 -3.62
CA ASP A 27 3.32 -5.82 -2.65
C ASP A 27 1.86 -6.29 -2.48
N LEU A 28 0.89 -5.36 -2.38
CA LEU A 28 -0.54 -5.70 -2.26
C LEU A 28 -1.10 -6.32 -3.55
N GLU A 29 -0.75 -5.79 -4.72
CA GLU A 29 -1.15 -6.38 -6.00
C GLU A 29 -0.55 -7.77 -6.19
N GLY A 30 0.73 -7.95 -5.81
CA GLY A 30 1.40 -9.25 -5.81
C GLY A 30 0.75 -10.22 -4.84
N PHE A 31 0.34 -9.75 -3.66
CA PHE A 31 -0.38 -10.54 -2.67
C PHE A 31 -1.75 -10.99 -3.21
N ILE A 32 -2.56 -10.07 -3.76
CA ILE A 32 -3.90 -10.32 -4.29
C ILE A 32 -3.88 -11.26 -5.51
N ARG A 33 -2.84 -11.16 -6.35
CA ARG A 33 -2.64 -12.10 -7.48
C ARG A 33 -2.10 -13.46 -7.06
N GLY A 34 -1.63 -13.60 -5.83
CA GLY A 34 -1.08 -14.83 -5.29
C GLY A 34 -2.16 -15.87 -4.96
N PRO A 35 -1.84 -17.17 -5.00
CA PRO A 35 -2.76 -18.23 -4.63
C PRO A 35 -3.21 -18.12 -3.16
N GLN A 36 -2.32 -17.65 -2.29
CA GLN A 36 -2.57 -17.38 -0.88
C GLN A 36 -3.74 -16.41 -0.63
N PHE A 37 -4.06 -15.52 -1.57
CA PHE A 37 -5.21 -14.62 -1.46
C PHE A 37 -6.54 -15.34 -1.68
N MET A 38 -6.57 -16.37 -2.52
CA MET A 38 -7.78 -17.19 -2.72
C MET A 38 -8.07 -18.08 -1.53
N GLU A 39 -7.05 -18.41 -0.73
CA GLU A 39 -7.16 -19.22 0.49
C GLU A 39 -7.66 -18.41 1.70
N LEU A 40 -7.70 -17.08 1.61
CA LEU A 40 -8.20 -16.20 2.66
C LEU A 40 -9.73 -16.23 2.78
N ALA A 41 -10.23 -15.99 3.99
CA ALA A 41 -11.65 -15.78 4.20
C ALA A 41 -12.16 -14.54 3.43
N GLU A 42 -13.44 -14.53 3.06
CA GLU A 42 -14.06 -13.41 2.34
C GLU A 42 -13.79 -12.05 3.00
N ASN A 43 -13.95 -11.95 4.31
CA ASN A 43 -13.66 -10.72 5.07
C ASN A 43 -12.17 -10.30 4.98
N GLU A 44 -11.24 -11.25 4.96
CA GLU A 44 -9.81 -10.94 4.82
C GLU A 44 -9.46 -10.48 3.41
N ARG A 45 -10.13 -11.05 2.40
CA ARG A 45 -10.00 -10.61 1.00
C ARG A 45 -10.54 -9.20 0.82
N ASP A 46 -11.71 -8.92 1.37
CA ASP A 46 -12.34 -7.60 1.35
C ASP A 46 -11.43 -6.54 2.01
N GLN A 47 -10.84 -6.88 3.16
CA GLN A 47 -9.85 -6.03 3.83
C GLN A 47 -8.60 -5.76 2.99
N ALA A 48 -8.10 -6.74 2.23
CA ALA A 48 -6.94 -6.51 1.36
C ALA A 48 -7.27 -5.57 0.19
N LEU A 49 -8.48 -5.70 -0.37
CA LEU A 49 -8.96 -4.84 -1.44
C LEU A 49 -9.19 -3.41 -0.94
N ASP A 50 -9.77 -3.25 0.26
CA ASP A 50 -9.92 -1.95 0.93
C ASP A 50 -8.56 -1.27 1.17
N LEU A 51 -7.56 -2.04 1.63
CA LEU A 51 -6.18 -1.53 1.80
C LEU A 51 -5.56 -1.11 0.47
N LEU A 52 -5.77 -1.86 -0.61
CA LEU A 52 -5.30 -1.47 -1.94
C LEU A 52 -5.98 -0.18 -2.40
N ALA A 53 -7.28 -0.02 -2.17
CA ALA A 53 -8.02 1.19 -2.49
C ALA A 53 -7.53 2.41 -1.68
N ASP A 54 -7.26 2.25 -0.38
CA ASP A 54 -6.68 3.31 0.47
C ASP A 54 -5.30 3.73 -0.02
N VAL A 55 -4.43 2.77 -0.34
CA VAL A 55 -3.08 3.06 -0.89
C VAL A 55 -3.19 3.76 -2.24
N LEU A 56 -4.05 3.30 -3.15
CA LEU A 56 -4.27 3.96 -4.45
C LEU A 56 -4.79 5.37 -4.28
N THR A 57 -5.71 5.60 -3.34
CA THR A 57 -6.24 6.93 -3.02
C THR A 57 -5.17 7.84 -2.46
N LYS A 58 -4.28 7.34 -1.59
CA LYS A 58 -3.14 8.11 -1.07
C LYS A 58 -2.09 8.40 -2.15
N VAL A 59 -1.90 7.49 -3.09
CA VAL A 59 -1.01 7.69 -4.25
C VAL A 59 -1.60 8.72 -5.23
N ASP A 60 -2.90 8.67 -5.54
CA ASP A 60 -3.56 9.65 -6.42
C ASP A 60 -3.74 11.02 -5.76
N GLY A 61 -4.09 11.04 -4.47
CA GLY A 61 -4.16 12.23 -3.63
C GLY A 61 -2.78 12.89 -3.41
N CYS A 62 -1.69 12.19 -3.74
CA CYS A 62 -0.32 12.70 -3.77
C CYS A 62 -0.04 13.63 -4.98
N LYS A 63 -1.05 14.31 -5.54
CA LYS A 63 -0.89 15.32 -6.61
C LYS A 63 -0.21 16.63 -6.16
N GLY A 64 0.06 16.79 -4.86
CA GLY A 64 0.74 17.97 -4.28
C GLY A 64 1.91 17.68 -3.34
N CYS A 65 2.27 16.40 -3.13
CA CYS A 65 3.49 16.06 -2.41
C CYS A 65 4.65 16.11 -3.42
N ASP A 66 5.10 17.32 -3.73
CA ASP A 66 6.39 17.53 -4.37
C ASP A 66 7.50 17.06 -3.41
N PRO A 67 8.19 15.93 -3.66
CA PRO A 67 9.38 15.58 -2.87
C PRO A 67 10.52 16.60 -3.06
N LEU A 68 10.43 17.49 -4.05
CA LEU A 68 11.42 18.53 -4.35
C LEU A 68 11.14 19.89 -3.72
N ARG A 69 9.93 20.17 -3.20
CA ARG A 69 9.65 21.47 -2.53
C ARG A 69 10.27 21.59 -1.14
N THR A 70 10.73 20.50 -0.54
CA THR A 70 11.45 20.54 0.75
C THR A 70 12.97 20.74 0.58
N ILE A 71 13.54 20.56 -0.62
CA ILE A 71 15.01 20.61 -0.83
C ILE A 71 15.47 21.92 -1.51
N LEU A 72 14.56 22.77 -1.98
CA LEU A 72 14.87 24.08 -2.60
C LEU A 72 14.23 25.24 -1.82
N GLY A 73 14.27 25.12 -0.49
CA GLY A 73 13.69 26.06 0.46
C GLY A 73 14.69 26.65 1.44
N ARG A 74 15.93 26.95 1.02
CA ARG A 74 16.72 28.09 1.53
C ARG A 74 18.01 28.32 0.76
#